data_AF-A0A3D2YGI4-F1
#
_entry.id   AF-A0A3D2YGI4-F1
#
_cell.length_a   1.000
_cell.length_b   1.000
_cell.length_c   1.000
_cell.angle_alpha   90.00
_cell.angle_beta   90.00
_cell.angle_gamma   90.00
#
_symmetry.space_group_name_H-M   'P 1'
#
loop_
_entity.id
_entity.type
_entity.pdbx_description
1 polymer ?
#
loop_
_entity_poly.entity_id
_entity_poly.type
_entity_poly.pdbx_seq_one_letter_code
_entity_poly.pdbx_strand_id
1 'polypeptide(L)'
;MNAYNELYLDDAMANLGDMVEYAVCTLGYAPDDFFGWFISSGIASKFENGNPKYVAGMSGVELADAVLAAVNMQSERHHQPHLSSKGREYWAGWILAYYQWETNRRFSDMVEYGLTLSVVMSLYILHEADVSKFVESADEIIQRNKGSRKSKLQLTRKARGLTQQQLSEASGVSLRMIQLYEQKQYELAKAQAGIVLDLAKVLGCDAADLIQG
;
A
#
# COMPACT_ATOMS: atom_id res chain seq x y z
N MET A 1 13.81 -1.60 11.12
CA MET A 1 14.99 -1.26 10.28
C MET A 1 14.43 -0.43 9.16
N ASN A 2 14.91 0.79 9.05
CA ASN A 2 14.31 1.80 8.18
C ASN A 2 14.69 1.50 6.73
N ALA A 3 13.90 2.01 5.78
CA ALA A 3 13.99 1.61 4.38
C ALA A 3 15.36 1.95 3.75
N TYR A 4 15.94 3.08 4.13
CA TYR A 4 17.24 3.55 3.65
C TYR A 4 17.89 4.50 4.69
N ASN A 5 19.06 5.08 4.37
CA ASN A 5 19.79 5.95 5.29
C ASN A 5 19.02 7.25 5.59
N GLU A 6 18.92 7.63 6.86
CA GLU A 6 18.27 8.86 7.35
C GLU A 6 18.78 10.14 6.66
N LEU A 7 20.02 10.15 6.16
CA LEU A 7 20.58 11.27 5.41
C LEU A 7 19.73 11.70 4.21
N TYR A 8 18.98 10.77 3.59
CA TYR A 8 18.11 11.07 2.45
C TYR A 8 16.67 11.40 2.85
N LEU A 9 16.33 11.33 4.14
CA LEU A 9 14.94 11.38 4.60
C LEU A 9 14.29 12.73 4.34
N ASP A 10 14.96 13.83 4.70
CA ASP A 10 14.42 15.18 4.51
C ASP A 10 14.16 15.47 3.03
N ASP A 11 15.11 15.12 2.15
CA ASP A 11 14.96 15.25 0.71
C ASP A 11 13.83 14.37 0.17
N ALA A 12 13.75 13.13 0.62
CA ALA A 12 12.70 12.20 0.20
C ALA A 12 11.31 12.72 0.58
N MET A 13 11.17 13.26 1.79
CA MET A 13 9.92 13.82 2.29
C MET A 13 9.55 15.10 1.54
N ALA A 14 10.50 16.00 1.30
CA ALA A 14 10.28 17.19 0.48
C ALA A 14 9.88 16.84 -0.96
N ASN A 15 10.63 15.94 -1.61
CA ASN A 15 10.40 15.56 -3.00
C ASN A 15 9.06 14.84 -3.19
N LEU A 16 8.69 13.92 -2.30
CA LEU A 16 7.40 13.23 -2.40
C LEU A 16 6.23 14.17 -2.09
N GLY A 17 6.41 15.10 -1.15
CA GLY A 17 5.44 16.17 -0.90
C GLY A 17 5.22 17.07 -2.11
N ASP A 18 6.30 17.60 -2.69
CA ASP A 18 6.24 18.49 -3.86
C ASP A 18 5.68 17.75 -5.09
N MET A 19 5.97 16.44 -5.24
CA MET A 19 5.38 15.61 -6.29
C MET A 19 3.86 15.53 -6.19
N VAL A 20 3.34 15.26 -4.99
CA VAL A 20 1.89 15.14 -4.76
C VAL A 20 1.20 16.48 -4.94
N GLU A 21 1.76 17.56 -4.38
CA GLU A 21 1.21 18.91 -4.55
C GLU A 21 1.16 19.32 -6.02
N TYR A 22 2.25 19.08 -6.77
CA TYR A 22 2.27 19.39 -8.19
C TYR A 22 1.23 18.57 -8.97
N ALA A 23 1.17 17.26 -8.77
CA ALA A 23 0.23 16.40 -9.49
C ALA A 23 -1.24 16.72 -9.21
N VAL A 24 -1.58 17.00 -7.95
CA VAL A 24 -2.98 17.25 -7.55
C VAL A 24 -3.38 18.71 -7.79
N CYS A 25 -2.58 19.67 -7.30
CA CYS A 25 -2.94 21.08 -7.36
C CYS A 25 -2.63 21.73 -8.71
N THR A 26 -1.55 21.33 -9.38
CA THR A 26 -1.13 21.97 -10.65
C THR A 26 -1.67 21.21 -11.86
N LEU A 27 -1.57 19.88 -11.86
CA LEU A 27 -2.03 19.06 -12.99
C LEU A 27 -3.49 18.61 -12.86
N GLY A 28 -4.11 18.79 -11.69
CA GLY A 28 -5.53 18.50 -11.47
C GLY A 28 -5.88 17.02 -11.45
N TYR A 29 -4.90 16.13 -11.22
CA TYR A 29 -5.16 14.70 -11.12
C TYR A 29 -5.83 14.34 -9.80
N ALA A 30 -6.71 13.34 -9.83
CA ALA A 30 -7.25 12.75 -8.62
C ALA A 30 -6.11 12.11 -7.80
N PRO A 31 -6.04 12.32 -6.46
CA PRO A 31 -4.92 11.86 -5.65
C PRO A 31 -4.68 10.35 -5.76
N ASP A 32 -5.72 9.55 -5.62
CA ASP A 32 -5.60 8.09 -5.61
C ASP A 32 -5.20 7.53 -7.00
N ASP A 33 -5.68 8.16 -8.09
CA ASP A 33 -5.30 7.76 -9.45
C ASP A 33 -3.82 8.04 -9.73
N PHE A 34 -3.36 9.26 -9.42
CA PHE A 34 -1.95 9.62 -9.59
C PHE A 34 -1.03 8.75 -8.73
N PHE A 35 -1.38 8.50 -7.48
CA PHE A 35 -0.59 7.64 -6.61
C PHE A 35 -0.59 6.19 -7.11
N GLY A 36 -1.69 5.72 -7.71
CA GLY A 36 -1.75 4.45 -8.43
C GLY A 36 -0.78 4.39 -9.62
N TRP A 37 -0.62 5.47 -10.39
CA TRP A 37 0.39 5.58 -11.45
C TRP A 37 1.81 5.58 -10.89
N PHE A 38 2.07 6.28 -9.79
CA PHE A 38 3.36 6.24 -9.10
C PHE A 38 3.75 4.82 -8.71
N ILE A 39 2.82 4.03 -8.17
CA ILE A 39 3.04 2.62 -7.83
C ILE A 39 3.27 1.76 -9.09
N SER A 40 2.37 1.83 -10.06
CA SER A 40 2.42 0.99 -11.27
C SER A 40 3.57 1.33 -12.22
N SER A 41 4.10 2.56 -12.18
CA SER A 41 5.30 2.97 -12.94
C SER A 41 6.59 2.25 -12.50
N GLY A 42 6.59 1.62 -11.33
CA GLY A 42 7.78 1.03 -10.71
C GLY A 42 8.73 2.06 -10.10
N ILE A 43 8.43 3.36 -10.16
CA ILE A 43 9.20 4.41 -9.49
C ILE A 43 9.04 4.31 -7.98
N ALA A 44 7.83 4.05 -7.48
CA ALA A 44 7.55 3.82 -6.06
C ALA A 44 8.50 2.77 -5.46
N SER A 45 8.70 1.65 -6.15
CA SER A 45 9.63 0.61 -5.67
C SER A 45 11.09 1.08 -5.61
N LYS A 46 11.53 1.95 -6.54
CA LYS A 46 12.90 2.50 -6.49
C LYS A 46 13.05 3.51 -5.35
N PHE A 47 12.00 4.30 -5.09
CA PHE A 47 11.93 5.21 -3.95
C PHE A 47 11.99 4.45 -2.62
N GLU A 48 11.16 3.40 -2.46
CA GLU A 48 11.11 2.53 -1.28
C GLU A 48 12.47 1.91 -0.93
N ASN A 49 13.31 1.64 -1.94
CA ASN A 49 14.65 1.06 -1.76
C ASN A 49 15.76 2.11 -1.68
N GLY A 50 15.43 3.39 -1.51
CA GLY A 50 16.42 4.46 -1.30
C GLY A 50 17.27 4.80 -2.52
N ASN A 51 16.77 4.58 -3.73
CA ASN A 51 17.53 4.91 -4.94
C ASN A 51 17.76 6.43 -5.00
N PRO A 52 19.03 6.92 -4.94
CA PRO A 52 19.33 8.35 -4.78
C PRO A 52 18.70 9.24 -5.84
N LYS A 53 18.52 8.72 -7.06
CA LYS A 53 17.85 9.45 -8.15
C LYS A 53 16.44 9.91 -7.77
N TYR A 54 15.67 9.07 -7.07
CA TYR A 54 14.25 9.32 -6.78
C TYR A 54 14.02 9.89 -5.39
N VAL A 55 14.91 9.60 -4.42
CA VAL A 55 14.78 10.14 -3.06
C VAL A 55 15.36 11.55 -2.93
N ALA A 56 16.45 11.86 -3.63
CA ALA A 56 17.14 13.15 -3.48
C ALA A 56 17.54 13.83 -4.81
N GLY A 57 17.72 13.06 -5.89
CA GLY A 57 18.27 13.56 -7.15
C GLY A 57 17.26 14.24 -8.09
N MET A 58 15.97 14.04 -7.90
CA MET A 58 14.89 14.65 -8.68
C MET A 58 14.12 15.60 -7.78
N SER A 59 13.75 16.77 -8.30
CA SER A 59 12.71 17.58 -7.68
C SER A 59 11.36 16.86 -7.71
N GLY A 60 10.41 17.25 -6.84
CA GLY A 60 9.06 16.68 -6.87
C GLY A 60 8.35 16.83 -8.22
N VAL A 61 8.59 17.93 -8.94
CA VAL A 61 8.07 18.15 -10.30
C VAL A 61 8.66 17.16 -11.29
N GLU A 62 9.98 16.96 -11.28
CA GLU A 62 10.64 15.99 -12.15
C GLU A 62 10.23 14.55 -11.82
N LEU A 63 9.99 14.27 -10.53
CA LEU A 63 9.48 12.97 -10.08
C LEU A 63 8.07 12.72 -10.63
N ALA A 64 7.18 13.71 -10.58
CA ALA A 64 5.83 13.61 -11.15
C ALA A 64 5.86 13.46 -12.68
N ASP A 65 6.67 14.27 -13.37
CA ASP A 65 6.87 14.15 -14.83
C ASP A 65 7.40 12.75 -15.20
N ALA A 66 8.31 12.18 -14.38
CA ALA A 66 8.82 10.82 -14.59
C ALA A 66 7.73 9.73 -14.40
N VAL A 67 6.82 9.91 -13.44
CA VAL A 67 5.66 9.02 -13.26
C VAL A 67 4.76 9.05 -14.49
N LEU A 68 4.39 10.25 -14.95
CA LEU A 68 3.51 10.42 -16.12
C LEU A 68 4.15 9.84 -17.38
N ALA A 69 5.43 10.13 -17.61
CA ALA A 69 6.18 9.57 -18.74
C ALA A 69 6.19 8.03 -18.70
N ALA A 70 6.36 7.42 -17.52
CA ALA A 70 6.40 5.97 -17.37
C ALA A 70 5.05 5.29 -17.65
N VAL A 71 3.93 6.00 -17.49
CA VAL A 71 2.57 5.50 -17.82
C VAL A 71 2.04 6.01 -19.17
N ASN A 72 2.93 6.55 -20.02
CA ASN A 72 2.62 7.12 -21.35
C ASN A 72 1.60 8.28 -21.31
N MET A 73 1.57 9.04 -20.22
CA MET A 73 0.82 10.29 -20.11
C MET A 73 1.74 11.48 -20.40
N GLN A 74 1.25 12.43 -21.20
CA GLN A 74 1.98 13.68 -21.43
C GLN A 74 1.66 14.65 -20.30
N SER A 75 2.70 15.28 -19.73
CA SER A 75 2.49 16.45 -18.87
C SER A 75 2.35 17.69 -19.75
N GLU A 76 1.14 18.26 -19.79
CA GLU A 76 0.99 19.62 -20.27
C GLU A 76 1.55 20.54 -19.18
N ARG A 77 2.77 21.06 -19.41
CA ARG A 77 3.41 22.00 -18.48
C ARG A 77 2.61 23.29 -18.42
N HIS A 78 1.65 23.37 -17.53
CA HIS A 78 1.00 24.62 -17.19
C HIS A 78 1.97 25.49 -16.37
N HIS A 79 2.10 26.77 -16.73
CA HIS A 79 2.90 27.73 -15.98
C HIS A 79 2.37 27.83 -14.55
N GLN A 80 3.24 27.64 -13.56
CA GLN A 80 2.88 27.71 -12.15
C GLN A 80 2.48 29.13 -11.74
N PRO A 81 1.37 29.32 -11.01
CA PRO A 81 1.35 30.27 -9.91
C PRO A 81 2.16 29.67 -8.75
N HIS A 82 3.10 30.43 -8.18
CA HIS A 82 3.73 30.07 -6.92
C HIS A 82 2.62 29.89 -5.86
N LEU A 83 2.35 28.66 -5.43
CA LEU A 83 1.52 28.40 -4.26
C LEU A 83 2.33 28.86 -3.04
N SER A 84 1.88 29.92 -2.37
CA SER A 84 2.60 30.54 -1.26
C SER A 84 2.59 29.71 0.03
N SER A 85 1.80 28.63 0.08
CA SER A 85 1.66 27.77 1.26
C SER A 85 1.53 26.31 0.84
N LYS A 86 2.41 25.46 1.37
CA LYS A 86 2.34 24.01 1.21
C LYS A 86 1.07 23.49 1.90
N GLY A 87 0.20 22.83 1.13
CA GLY A 87 -1.12 22.41 1.58
C GLY A 87 -1.19 20.98 2.13
N ARG A 88 -2.40 20.45 2.24
CA ARG A 88 -2.66 19.05 2.63
C ARG A 88 -2.11 18.04 1.64
N GLU A 89 -2.03 18.40 0.38
CA GLU A 89 -1.47 17.61 -0.71
C GLU A 89 0.03 17.41 -0.50
N TYR A 90 0.77 18.50 -0.26
CA TYR A 90 2.18 18.43 0.10
C TYR A 90 2.39 17.59 1.36
N TRP A 91 1.66 17.90 2.44
CA TRP A 91 1.81 17.19 3.69
C TRP A 91 1.54 15.68 3.54
N ALA A 92 0.55 15.29 2.74
CA ALA A 92 0.24 13.89 2.50
C ALA A 92 1.40 13.14 1.82
N GLY A 93 2.05 13.74 0.81
CA GLY A 93 3.26 13.16 0.21
C GLY A 93 4.43 13.12 1.20
N TRP A 94 4.64 14.21 1.93
CA TRP A 94 5.72 14.36 2.91
C TRP A 94 5.62 13.32 4.04
N ILE A 95 4.44 13.15 4.64
CA ILE A 95 4.25 12.23 5.75
C ILE A 95 4.23 10.76 5.30
N LEU A 96 3.79 10.49 4.06
CA LEU A 96 3.88 9.15 3.48
C LEU A 96 5.31 8.70 3.24
N ALA A 97 6.20 9.60 2.81
CA ALA A 97 7.63 9.30 2.67
C ALA A 97 8.23 8.93 4.04
N TYR A 98 7.93 9.70 5.09
CA TYR A 98 8.34 9.39 6.45
C TYR A 98 7.85 8.02 6.90
N TYR A 99 6.54 7.76 6.76
CA TYR A 99 5.94 6.49 7.17
C TYR A 99 6.49 5.29 6.40
N GLN A 100 6.74 5.45 5.10
CA GLN A 100 7.41 4.44 4.27
C GLN A 100 8.81 4.14 4.80
N TRP A 101 9.60 5.17 5.03
CA TRP A 101 10.96 5.03 5.53
C TRP A 101 11.02 4.36 6.91
N GLU A 102 10.18 4.82 7.85
CA GLU A 102 10.14 4.32 9.23
C GLU A 102 9.69 2.86 9.30
N THR A 103 8.67 2.48 8.52
CA THR A 103 8.08 1.14 8.59
C THR A 103 8.65 0.15 7.58
N ASN A 104 9.42 0.62 6.59
CA ASN A 104 9.88 -0.15 5.43
C ASN A 104 8.74 -0.90 4.70
N ARG A 105 7.52 -0.38 4.77
CA ARG A 105 6.37 -0.92 4.03
C ARG A 105 6.41 -0.46 2.59
N ARG A 106 5.86 -1.25 1.69
CA ARG A 106 5.66 -0.85 0.30
C ARG A 106 4.43 0.05 0.19
N PHE A 107 4.47 1.05 -0.68
CA PHE A 107 3.32 1.91 -0.97
C PHE A 107 2.15 1.09 -1.51
N SER A 108 2.42 0.05 -2.31
CA SER A 108 1.39 -0.89 -2.79
C SER A 108 0.62 -1.54 -1.65
N ASP A 109 1.32 -1.96 -0.60
CA ASP A 109 0.73 -2.66 0.53
C ASP A 109 -0.09 -1.68 1.39
N MET A 110 0.41 -0.45 1.56
CA MET A 110 -0.34 0.61 2.25
C MET A 110 -1.70 0.86 1.59
N VAL A 111 -1.70 1.08 0.27
CA VAL A 111 -2.92 1.29 -0.52
C VAL A 111 -3.82 0.06 -0.49
N GLU A 112 -3.25 -1.14 -0.62
CA GLU A 112 -3.98 -2.41 -0.56
C GLU A 112 -4.73 -2.59 0.77
N TYR A 113 -4.19 -2.06 1.87
CA TYR A 113 -4.81 -2.07 3.19
C TYR A 113 -5.48 -0.74 3.57
N GLY A 114 -5.85 0.06 2.57
CA GLY A 114 -6.76 1.20 2.70
C GLY A 114 -6.13 2.50 3.20
N LEU A 115 -4.80 2.59 3.29
CA LEU A 115 -4.09 3.84 3.47
C LEU A 115 -3.86 4.50 2.10
N THR A 116 -4.94 4.89 1.42
CA THR A 116 -4.86 5.60 0.12
C THR A 116 -4.39 7.04 0.31
N LEU A 117 -3.94 7.70 -0.76
CA LEU A 117 -3.47 9.08 -0.67
C LEU A 117 -4.59 10.02 -0.18
N SER A 118 -5.82 9.81 -0.64
CA SER A 118 -7.00 10.56 -0.18
C SER A 118 -7.30 10.32 1.30
N VAL A 119 -7.10 9.09 1.80
CA VAL A 119 -7.21 8.80 3.24
C VAL A 119 -6.13 9.55 4.01
N VAL A 120 -4.88 9.54 3.55
CA VAL A 120 -3.81 10.31 4.17
C VAL A 120 -4.18 11.79 4.19
N MET A 121 -4.58 12.39 3.07
CA MET A 121 -5.02 13.79 3.02
C MET A 121 -6.16 14.12 3.99
N SER A 122 -7.06 13.17 4.27
CA SER A 122 -8.14 13.35 5.25
C SER A 122 -7.64 13.45 6.70
N LEU A 123 -6.44 12.95 6.97
CA LEU A 123 -5.77 13.02 8.27
C LEU A 123 -4.98 14.33 8.47
N TYR A 124 -5.16 15.34 7.60
CA TYR A 124 -4.43 16.61 7.68
C TYR A 124 -4.55 17.33 9.02
N ILE A 125 -5.54 17.01 9.87
CA ILE A 125 -5.60 17.48 11.26
C ILE A 125 -4.33 17.15 12.07
N LEU A 126 -3.53 16.18 11.64
CA LEU A 126 -2.26 15.78 12.25
C LEU A 126 -1.04 16.59 11.75
N HIS A 127 -1.19 17.55 10.85
CA HIS A 127 -0.04 18.22 10.22
C HIS A 127 0.83 19.06 11.17
N GLU A 128 0.28 19.51 12.29
CA GLU A 128 1.02 20.21 13.35
C GLU A 128 1.38 19.28 14.53
N ALA A 129 0.96 18.02 14.49
CA ALA A 129 1.26 17.04 15.51
C ALA A 129 2.63 16.40 15.26
N ASP A 130 3.15 15.73 16.29
CA ASP A 130 4.33 14.88 16.14
C ASP A 130 4.06 13.76 15.11
N VAL A 131 5.06 13.47 14.27
CA VAL A 131 4.95 12.49 13.18
C VAL A 131 4.56 11.10 13.68
N SER A 132 4.89 10.74 14.92
CA SER A 132 4.46 9.48 15.55
C SER A 132 2.94 9.31 15.58
N LYS A 133 2.17 10.39 15.67
CA LYS A 133 0.69 10.34 15.65
C LYS A 133 0.14 9.91 14.31
N PHE A 134 0.82 10.28 13.23
CA PHE A 134 0.48 9.72 11.93
C PHE A 134 0.82 8.23 11.87
N VAL A 135 1.99 7.82 12.35
CA VAL A 135 2.40 6.40 12.37
C VAL A 135 1.38 5.53 13.11
N GLU A 136 0.97 5.95 14.31
CA GLU A 136 -0.09 5.30 15.11
C GLU A 136 -1.39 5.16 14.29
N SER A 137 -1.89 6.28 13.73
CA SER A 137 -3.14 6.31 12.97
C SER A 137 -3.09 5.45 11.70
N ALA A 138 -1.98 5.49 10.98
CA ALA A 138 -1.75 4.71 9.77
C ALA A 138 -1.69 3.21 10.06
N ASP A 139 -1.00 2.80 11.12
CA ASP A 139 -0.96 1.40 11.55
C ASP A 139 -2.35 0.89 11.98
N GLU A 140 -3.14 1.70 12.69
CA GLU A 140 -4.51 1.33 13.04
C GLU A 140 -5.40 1.09 11.81
N ILE A 141 -5.32 1.97 10.80
CA ILE A 141 -6.05 1.84 9.54
C ILE A 141 -5.66 0.53 8.84
N ILE A 142 -4.35 0.29 8.68
CA ILE A 142 -3.83 -0.89 8.01
C ILE A 142 -4.23 -2.16 8.77
N GLN A 143 -4.08 -2.20 10.10
CA GLN A 143 -4.44 -3.37 10.91
C GLN A 143 -5.93 -3.68 10.85
N ARG A 144 -6.79 -2.66 10.97
CA ARG A 144 -8.24 -2.81 10.86
C ARG A 144 -8.65 -3.39 9.52
N ASN A 145 -8.07 -2.91 8.42
CA ASN A 145 -8.39 -3.36 7.07
C ASN A 145 -7.78 -4.73 6.74
N LYS A 146 -6.59 -5.05 7.27
CA LYS A 146 -6.01 -6.39 7.20
C LYS A 146 -6.91 -7.43 7.87
N GLY A 147 -7.47 -7.10 9.04
CA GLY A 147 -8.36 -7.96 9.80
C GLY A 147 -9.75 -8.14 9.16
N SER A 148 -10.29 -7.11 8.52
CA SER A 148 -11.62 -7.16 7.90
C SER A 148 -11.64 -7.86 6.52
N ARG A 149 -10.49 -7.94 5.84
CA ARG A 149 -10.40 -8.60 4.53
C ARG A 149 -10.47 -10.12 4.66
N LYS A 150 -11.42 -10.72 3.94
CA LYS A 150 -11.61 -12.17 3.79
C LYS A 150 -10.28 -12.83 3.38
N SER A 151 -9.92 -13.94 4.01
CA SER A 151 -8.71 -14.69 3.63
C SER A 151 -8.84 -15.26 2.21
N LYS A 152 -7.71 -15.57 1.55
CA LYS A 152 -7.73 -16.26 0.26
C LYS A 152 -8.49 -17.58 0.33
N LEU A 153 -8.30 -18.35 1.40
CA LEU A 153 -9.08 -19.56 1.68
C LEU A 153 -10.59 -19.27 1.64
N GLN A 154 -11.05 -18.22 2.32
CA GLN A 154 -12.46 -17.84 2.36
C GLN A 154 -12.97 -17.37 0.99
N LEU A 155 -12.16 -16.61 0.26
CA LEU A 155 -12.51 -16.11 -1.07
C LEU A 155 -12.63 -17.26 -2.07
N THR A 156 -11.62 -18.14 -2.15
CA THR A 156 -11.60 -19.30 -3.04
C THR A 156 -12.74 -20.26 -2.70
N ARG A 157 -12.96 -20.56 -1.41
CA ARG A 157 -14.09 -21.40 -0.98
C ARG A 157 -15.43 -20.83 -1.44
N LYS A 158 -15.67 -19.54 -1.23
CA LYS A 158 -16.92 -18.88 -1.66
C LYS A 158 -17.05 -18.84 -3.18
N ALA A 159 -15.96 -18.64 -3.92
CA ALA A 159 -15.96 -18.69 -5.39
C ALA A 159 -16.33 -20.08 -5.92
N ARG A 160 -16.04 -21.15 -5.16
CA ARG A 160 -16.47 -22.53 -5.45
C ARG A 160 -17.87 -22.86 -4.94
N GLY A 161 -18.59 -21.90 -4.33
CA GLY A 161 -19.93 -22.12 -3.80
C GLY A 161 -19.99 -23.03 -2.56
N LEU A 162 -18.86 -23.29 -1.89
CA LEU A 162 -18.79 -24.20 -0.75
C LEU A 162 -19.07 -23.47 0.56
N THR A 163 -19.80 -24.11 1.48
CA THR A 163 -19.83 -23.71 2.90
C THR A 163 -18.56 -24.16 3.63
N GLN A 164 -18.29 -23.61 4.82
CA GLN A 164 -17.14 -24.06 5.63
C GLN A 164 -17.28 -25.54 6.00
N GLN A 165 -18.50 -26.01 6.24
CA GLN A 165 -18.79 -27.41 6.55
C GLN A 165 -18.53 -28.32 5.36
N GLN A 166 -18.99 -27.94 4.15
CA GLN A 166 -18.73 -28.71 2.94
C GLN A 166 -17.24 -28.80 2.62
N LEU A 167 -16.48 -27.72 2.82
CA LEU A 167 -15.03 -27.76 2.67
C LEU A 167 -14.38 -28.69 3.71
N SER A 168 -14.85 -28.66 4.96
CA SER A 168 -14.37 -29.54 6.03
C SER A 168 -14.55 -31.01 5.71
N GLU A 169 -15.76 -31.38 5.28
CA GLU A 169 -16.12 -32.75 4.93
C GLU A 169 -15.31 -33.25 3.73
N ALA A 170 -15.12 -32.41 2.71
CA ALA A 170 -14.42 -32.78 1.49
C ALA A 170 -12.89 -32.84 1.66
N SER A 171 -12.29 -31.99 2.51
CA SER A 171 -10.84 -31.90 2.68
C SER A 171 -10.30 -32.70 3.87
N GLY A 172 -11.17 -33.20 4.76
CA GLY A 172 -10.77 -33.86 6.00
C GLY A 172 -10.19 -32.93 7.07
N VAL A 173 -10.12 -31.62 6.80
CA VAL A 173 -9.68 -30.59 7.76
C VAL A 173 -10.87 -30.21 8.63
N SER A 174 -10.69 -30.16 9.96
CA SER A 174 -11.80 -29.87 10.85
C SER A 174 -12.41 -28.48 10.61
N LEU A 175 -13.73 -28.36 10.79
CA LEU A 175 -14.46 -27.11 10.64
C LEU A 175 -13.84 -25.98 11.47
N ARG A 176 -13.39 -26.31 12.69
CA ARG A 176 -12.72 -25.35 13.57
C ARG A 176 -11.43 -24.81 12.96
N MET A 177 -10.61 -25.67 12.35
CA MET A 177 -9.37 -25.24 11.70
C MET A 177 -9.66 -24.36 10.48
N ILE A 178 -10.65 -24.73 9.65
CA ILE A 178 -11.08 -23.88 8.53
C ILE A 178 -11.50 -22.49 9.04
N GLN A 179 -12.28 -22.41 10.11
CA GLN A 179 -12.67 -21.13 10.71
C GLN A 179 -11.46 -20.34 11.21
N LEU A 180 -10.51 -20.97 11.90
CA LEU A 180 -9.31 -20.31 12.41
C LEU A 180 -8.43 -19.75 11.30
N TYR A 181 -8.27 -20.49 10.20
CA TYR A 181 -7.55 -20.02 9.01
C TYR A 181 -8.31 -18.89 8.29
N GLU A 182 -9.63 -18.99 8.16
CA GLU A 182 -10.43 -17.94 7.50
C GLU A 182 -10.51 -16.65 8.30
N GLN A 183 -10.53 -16.75 9.62
CA GLN A 183 -10.50 -15.60 10.55
C GLN A 183 -9.08 -15.07 10.77
N LYS A 184 -8.07 -15.62 10.08
CA LYS A 184 -6.64 -15.26 10.22
C LYS A 184 -6.11 -15.34 11.65
N GLN A 185 -6.75 -16.13 12.52
CA GLN A 185 -6.23 -16.41 13.85
C GLN A 185 -5.01 -17.32 13.72
N TYR A 186 -5.05 -18.27 12.78
CA TYR A 186 -3.93 -19.14 12.42
C TYR A 186 -3.48 -18.85 10.99
N GLU A 187 -2.18 -18.80 10.77
CA GLU A 187 -1.59 -18.64 9.44
C GLU A 187 -1.61 -19.97 8.69
N LEU A 188 -2.32 -20.03 7.56
CA LEU A 188 -2.36 -21.23 6.73
C LEU A 188 -0.97 -21.61 6.18
N ALA A 189 -0.10 -20.60 5.94
CA ALA A 189 1.29 -20.80 5.52
C ALA A 189 2.15 -21.56 6.55
N LYS A 190 1.75 -21.55 7.83
CA LYS A 190 2.41 -22.27 8.92
C LYS A 190 1.75 -23.63 9.22
N ALA A 191 0.70 -24.01 8.50
CA ALA A 191 0.06 -25.30 8.66
C ALA A 191 0.96 -26.44 8.13
N GLN A 192 0.67 -27.68 8.55
CA GLN A 192 1.31 -28.85 7.95
C GLN A 192 1.01 -28.88 6.45
N ALA A 193 2.02 -29.19 5.63
CA ALA A 193 1.89 -29.17 4.17
C ALA A 193 0.71 -29.99 3.64
N GLY A 194 0.42 -31.14 4.28
CA GLY A 194 -0.76 -31.97 3.94
C GLY A 194 -2.08 -31.21 4.04
N ILE A 195 -2.29 -30.41 5.09
CA ILE A 195 -3.49 -29.58 5.27
C ILE A 195 -3.67 -28.62 4.10
N VAL A 196 -2.58 -27.95 3.69
CA VAL A 196 -2.63 -26.97 2.59
C VAL A 196 -2.94 -27.67 1.27
N LEU A 197 -2.31 -28.82 1.01
CA LEU A 197 -2.53 -29.62 -0.20
C LEU A 197 -3.95 -30.18 -0.28
N ASP A 198 -4.51 -30.67 0.82
CA ASP A 198 -5.87 -31.21 0.88
C ASP A 198 -6.91 -30.12 0.61
N LEU A 199 -6.73 -28.93 1.20
CA LEU A 199 -7.58 -27.76 0.93
C LEU A 199 -7.47 -27.32 -0.54
N ALA A 200 -6.24 -27.21 -1.07
CA ALA A 200 -5.98 -26.81 -2.45
C ALA A 200 -6.64 -27.77 -3.46
N LYS A 201 -6.54 -29.08 -3.21
CA LYS A 201 -7.14 -30.13 -4.04
C LYS A 201 -8.66 -29.99 -4.13
N VAL A 202 -9.35 -29.80 -3.00
CA VAL A 202 -10.81 -29.62 -2.98
C VAL A 202 -11.22 -28.30 -3.64
N LEU A 203 -10.43 -27.25 -3.44
CA LEU A 203 -10.68 -25.92 -4.00
C LEU A 203 -10.26 -25.77 -5.46
N GLY A 204 -9.56 -26.77 -6.02
CA GLY A 204 -9.07 -26.77 -7.40
C GLY A 204 -8.15 -25.59 -7.70
N CYS A 205 -7.26 -25.23 -6.77
CA CYS A 205 -6.25 -24.18 -6.94
C CYS A 205 -4.86 -24.70 -6.56
N ASP A 206 -3.82 -23.93 -6.84
CA ASP A 206 -2.49 -24.25 -6.34
C ASP A 206 -2.44 -24.03 -4.81
N ALA A 207 -1.63 -24.83 -4.11
CA ALA A 207 -1.36 -24.60 -2.69
C ALA A 207 -0.73 -23.23 -2.46
N ALA A 208 0.13 -22.77 -3.38
CA ALA A 208 0.72 -21.44 -3.38
C ALA A 208 -0.34 -20.33 -3.38
N ASP A 209 -1.44 -20.51 -4.11
CA ASP A 209 -2.52 -19.54 -4.19
C ASP A 209 -3.22 -19.33 -2.84
N LEU A 210 -3.21 -20.34 -1.96
CA LEU A 210 -3.84 -20.27 -0.64
C LEU A 210 -2.95 -19.59 0.41
N ILE A 211 -1.62 -19.64 0.24
CA ILE A 211 -0.64 -19.19 1.24
C ILE A 211 0.07 -17.88 0.86
N GLN A 212 0.15 -17.53 -0.42
CA GLN A 212 0.65 -16.23 -0.84
C GLN A 212 -0.43 -15.18 -0.57
N GLY A 213 -0.32 -14.35 0.46
CA GLY A 213 -1.31 -13.31 0.74
C GLY A 213 -1.16 -12.64 2.09
#